data_AF-X1KGJ8-F1
#
_entry.id   AF-X1KGJ8-F1
#
_cell.length_a   1.000
_cell.length_b   1.000
_cell.length_c   1.000
_cell.angle_alpha   90.00
_cell.angle_beta   90.00
_cell.angle_gamma   90.00
#
_symmetry.space_group_name_H-M   'P 1'
#
loop_
_entity.id
_entity.type
_entity.pdbx_description
1 polymer ?
#
loop_
_entity_poly.entity_id
_entity_poly.type
_entity_poly.pdbx_seq_one_letter_code
_entity_poly.pdbx_strand_id
1 'polypeptide(L)'
;HLFYYDGVVWEMKELPSSIGTDCEVKAIYFSTPNDGVACGVKGESGFIISYNGVEWKEESIQKDIPLYGINRFSNGEGWAVGYRGTILHSKGK
;
A
#
# COMPACT_ATOMS: atom_id res chain seq x y z
N HIS A 1 8.46 9.28 -0.21
CA HIS A 1 8.18 9.85 1.12
C HIS A 1 6.67 9.80 1.38
N LEU A 2 6.24 9.17 2.48
CA LEU A 2 4.85 9.18 2.95
C LEU A 2 4.73 10.21 4.10
N PHE A 3 3.74 11.08 4.04
CA PHE A 3 3.49 12.09 5.06
C PHE A 3 2.27 11.69 5.91
N TYR A 4 2.42 11.69 7.23
CA TYR A 4 1.33 11.49 8.19
C TYR A 4 1.11 12.78 8.99
N TYR A 5 -0.15 13.22 9.13
CA TYR A 5 -0.49 14.43 9.88
C TYR A 5 -0.93 14.07 11.29
N ASP A 6 -0.21 14.55 12.30
CA ASP A 6 -0.48 14.25 13.72
C ASP A 6 -1.41 15.26 14.40
N GLY A 7 -1.90 16.26 13.66
CA GLY A 7 -2.71 17.36 14.19
C GLY A 7 -1.94 18.68 14.38
N VAL A 8 -0.61 18.69 14.22
CA VAL A 8 0.25 19.87 14.35
C VAL A 8 1.29 19.96 13.22
N VAL A 9 1.91 18.84 12.84
CA VAL A 9 2.94 18.76 11.81
C VAL A 9 2.76 17.53 10.91
N TRP A 10 3.28 17.63 9.69
CA TRP A 10 3.45 16.47 8.83
C TRP A 10 4.77 15.79 9.16
N GLU A 11 4.71 14.55 9.64
CA GLU A 11 5.90 13.72 9.84
C GLU A 11 6.14 12.84 8.62
N MET A 12 7.41 12.77 8.21
CA MET A 12 7.86 11.80 7.22
C MET A 12 7.98 10.43 7.87
N LYS A 13 7.29 9.43 7.31
CA LYS A 13 7.49 8.03 7.69
C LYS A 13 8.21 7.28 6.58
N GLU A 14 9.16 6.46 7.00
CA GLU A 14 9.87 5.55 6.12
C GLU A 14 8.98 4.38 5.70
N LEU A 15 9.16 3.96 4.46
CA LEU A 15 8.55 2.75 3.90
C LEU A 15 9.42 1.54 4.27
N PRO A 16 8.89 0.30 4.22
CA PRO A 16 9.70 -0.87 4.57
C PRO A 16 10.86 -1.00 3.59
N SER A 17 12.04 -1.35 4.08
CA SER A 17 13.25 -1.47 3.26
C SER A 17 13.12 -2.50 2.13
N SER A 18 12.18 -3.45 2.25
CA SER A 18 11.90 -4.48 1.25
C SER A 18 11.44 -3.91 -0.10
N ILE A 19 10.68 -2.80 -0.11
CA ILE A 19 10.26 -2.14 -1.35
C ILE A 19 11.37 -1.27 -1.97
N GLY A 20 12.49 -1.05 -1.27
CA GLY A 20 13.63 -0.27 -1.76
C GLY A 20 13.38 1.23 -1.84
N THR A 21 14.39 1.98 -2.29
CA THR A 21 14.39 3.45 -2.29
C THR A 21 13.86 4.08 -3.57
N ASP A 22 13.81 3.32 -4.67
CA ASP A 22 13.29 3.75 -5.97
C ASP A 22 11.85 3.25 -6.16
N CYS A 23 10.95 3.77 -5.32
CA CYS A 23 9.55 3.40 -5.34
C CYS A 23 8.64 4.62 -5.24
N GLU A 24 7.48 4.52 -5.88
CA GLU A 24 6.44 5.53 -5.88
C GLU A 24 5.15 4.94 -5.30
N VAL A 25 4.75 5.40 -4.13
CA VAL A 25 3.42 5.12 -3.57
C VAL A 25 2.39 5.89 -4.41
N LYS A 26 1.42 5.17 -4.98
CA LYS A 26 0.40 5.75 -5.87
C LYS A 26 -0.95 5.93 -5.19
N ALA A 27 -1.29 5.04 -4.26
CA ALA A 27 -2.53 5.12 -3.51
C ALA A 27 -2.34 4.56 -2.10
N ILE A 28 -3.14 5.07 -1.17
CA ILE A 28 -3.18 4.64 0.23
C ILE A 28 -4.62 4.69 0.72
N TYR A 29 -4.99 3.74 1.56
CA TYR A 29 -6.31 3.64 2.19
C TYR A 29 -6.15 3.19 3.64
N PHE A 30 -6.87 3.83 4.55
CA PHE A 30 -6.96 3.41 5.96
C PHE A 30 -8.40 3.08 6.30
N SER A 31 -8.64 1.87 6.81
CA SER A 31 -9.93 1.46 7.38
C SER A 31 -10.06 1.95 8.83
N THR A 32 -8.93 2.03 9.54
CA THR A 32 -8.76 2.60 10.88
C THR A 32 -7.39 3.25 10.99
N PRO A 33 -7.09 4.06 12.02
CA PRO A 33 -5.74 4.63 12.19
C PRO A 33 -4.61 3.59 12.25
N ASN A 34 -4.91 2.35 12.63
CA ASN A 34 -3.96 1.27 12.80
C ASN A 34 -4.08 0.17 11.74
N ASP A 35 -4.91 0.36 10.71
CA ASP A 35 -5.09 -0.59 9.61
C ASP A 35 -5.12 0.17 8.30
N GLY A 36 -3.94 0.23 7.68
CA GLY A 36 -3.70 0.89 6.41
C GLY A 36 -3.20 -0.07 5.36
N VAL A 37 -3.45 0.27 4.11
CA VAL A 37 -2.88 -0.40 2.94
C VAL A 37 -2.45 0.65 1.93
N ALA A 38 -1.30 0.46 1.29
CA ALA A 38 -0.83 1.29 0.21
C ALA A 38 -0.34 0.42 -0.95
N CYS A 39 -0.43 0.96 -2.16
CA CYS A 39 0.12 0.33 -3.35
C CYS A 39 0.95 1.31 -4.14
N GLY A 40 1.81 0.77 -4.99
CA GLY A 40 2.64 1.61 -5.83
C GLY A 40 3.41 0.86 -6.89
N VAL A 41 4.46 1.54 -7.35
CA VAL A 41 5.33 1.11 -8.44
C VAL A 41 6.77 1.14 -7.97
N LYS A 42 7.54 0.10 -8.32
CA LYS A 42 8.98 0.00 -8.11
C LYS A 42 9.60 -0.49 -9.42
N GLY A 43 10.24 0.41 -10.16
CA GLY A 43 10.64 0.14 -11.54
C GLY A 43 9.45 -0.25 -12.41
N GLU A 44 9.47 -1.47 -12.97
CA GLU A 44 8.36 -2.03 -13.77
C GLU A 44 7.41 -2.92 -12.96
N SER A 45 7.67 -3.12 -11.66
CA SER A 45 6.86 -3.97 -10.78
C SER A 45 5.88 -3.15 -9.94
N GLY A 46 4.83 -3.80 -9.45
CA GLY A 46 3.96 -3.23 -8.41
C GLY A 46 4.33 -3.74 -7.02
N PHE A 47 3.84 -3.06 -6.00
CA PHE A 47 3.89 -3.55 -4.62
C PHE A 47 2.61 -3.21 -3.87
N ILE A 48 2.32 -3.98 -2.83
CA ILE A 48 1.34 -3.67 -1.80
C ILE A 48 2.07 -3.71 -0.46
N ILE A 49 1.81 -2.72 0.39
CA ILE A 49 2.27 -2.69 1.78
C ILE A 49 1.07 -2.47 2.71
N SER A 50 1.12 -3.03 3.91
CA SER A 50 0.12 -2.80 4.96
C SER A 50 0.72 -2.23 6.23
N TYR A 51 -0.06 -1.37 6.87
CA TYR A 51 0.26 -0.72 8.13
C TYR A 51 -0.57 -1.34 9.25
N ASN A 52 0.09 -1.66 10.35
CA ASN A 52 -0.52 -2.30 11.52
C ASN A 52 -0.62 -1.38 12.76
N GLY A 53 -0.47 -0.07 12.59
CA GLY A 53 -0.41 0.90 13.70
C GLY A 53 1.00 1.16 14.22
N VAL A 54 1.99 0.39 13.78
CA VAL A 54 3.39 0.53 14.21
C VAL A 54 4.31 0.66 13.01
N GLU A 55 4.22 -0.26 12.06
CA GLU A 55 5.12 -0.36 10.92
C GLU A 55 4.38 -0.75 9.64
N TRP A 56 5.01 -0.43 8.51
CA TRP A 56 4.60 -0.89 7.19
C TRP A 56 5.27 -2.22 6.85
N LYS A 57 4.54 -3.15 6.24
CA LYS A 57 5.05 -4.45 5.76
C LYS A 57 4.63 -4.71 4.34
N GLU A 58 5.53 -5.24 3.53
CA GLU A 58 5.20 -5.67 2.17
C GLU A 58 4.36 -6.95 2.19
N GLU A 59 3.33 -6.95 1.35
CA GLU A 59 2.46 -8.10 1.10
C GLU A 59 2.81 -8.71 -0.25
N SER A 60 2.86 -10.04 -0.30
CA SER A 60 3.09 -10.76 -1.55
C SER A 60 1.90 -10.58 -2.50
N ILE A 61 2.20 -10.17 -3.73
CA ILE A 61 1.23 -10.12 -4.82
C ILE A 61 1.56 -11.19 -5.85
N GLN A 62 0.52 -11.82 -6.42
CA GLN A 62 0.70 -12.89 -7.39
C GLN A 62 1.29 -12.38 -8.72
N LYS A 63 1.19 -11.08 -8.99
CA LYS A 63 1.55 -10.47 -10.26
C LYS A 63 2.24 -9.14 -10.03
N ASP A 64 3.53 -9.09 -10.37
CA ASP A 64 4.33 -7.88 -10.32
C ASP A 64 3.97 -6.95 -11.49
N ILE A 65 2.92 -6.16 -11.30
CA ILE A 65 2.48 -5.13 -12.25
C ILE A 65 2.24 -3.83 -11.50
N PRO A 66 2.59 -2.66 -12.05
CA PRO A 66 2.36 -1.36 -11.43
C PRO A 66 0.91 -1.18 -10.98
N LEU A 67 0.71 -0.80 -9.71
CA LEU A 67 -0.60 -0.58 -9.11
C LEU A 67 -0.83 0.91 -8.87
N TYR A 68 -2.06 1.36 -9.13
CA TYR A 68 -2.43 2.78 -9.11
C TYR A 68 -3.61 3.10 -8.19
N GLY A 69 -4.31 2.08 -7.69
CA GLY A 69 -5.42 2.25 -6.76
C GLY A 69 -5.56 1.04 -5.86
N ILE A 70 -5.98 1.26 -4.62
CA ILE A 70 -6.18 0.21 -3.64
C ILE A 70 -7.28 0.56 -2.64
N ASN A 71 -8.00 -0.47 -2.19
CA ASN A 71 -8.93 -0.41 -1.07
C ASN A 71 -8.89 -1.74 -0.30
N ARG A 72 -9.11 -1.69 1.02
CA ARG A 72 -9.23 -2.87 1.86
C ARG A 72 -10.22 -2.63 2.99
N PHE A 73 -11.13 -3.56 3.17
CA PHE A 73 -12.09 -3.60 4.26
C PHE A 73 -11.47 -4.22 5.53
N SER A 74 -12.08 -3.97 6.69
CA SER A 74 -11.59 -4.45 7.99
C SER A 74 -11.57 -5.98 8.12
N ASN A 75 -12.31 -6.71 7.29
CA ASN A 75 -12.25 -8.18 7.20
C ASN A 75 -11.07 -8.69 6.35
N GLY A 76 -10.24 -7.79 5.82
CA GLY A 76 -9.11 -8.09 4.94
C GLY A 76 -9.50 -8.32 3.47
N GLU A 77 -10.80 -8.23 3.13
CA GLU A 77 -11.24 -8.25 1.74
C GLU A 77 -10.87 -6.94 1.06
N GLY A 78 -10.42 -6.97 -0.20
CA GLY A 78 -9.94 -5.76 -0.85
C GLY A 78 -9.64 -5.93 -2.33
N TRP A 79 -9.44 -4.79 -2.99
CA TRP A 79 -9.13 -4.72 -4.41
C TRP A 79 -7.96 -3.78 -4.65
N ALA A 80 -7.12 -4.15 -5.60
CA ALA A 80 -6.11 -3.27 -6.16
C ALA A 80 -6.26 -3.22 -7.69
N VAL A 81 -6.05 -2.05 -8.27
CA VAL A 81 -6.13 -1.83 -9.72
C VAL A 81 -4.83 -1.29 -10.25
N GLY A 82 -4.49 -1.66 -11.48
CA GLY A 82 -3.18 -1.36 -12.03
C GLY A 82 -3.08 -1.39 -13.55
N TYR A 83 -1.85 -1.34 -14.01
CA TYR A 83 -1.49 -1.26 -15.42
C TYR A 83 -2.13 -2.38 -16.26
N ARG A 84 -2.47 -2.05 -17.51
CA ARG A 84 -3.15 -2.94 -18.47
C ARG A 84 -4.49 -3.52 -17.98
N GLY A 85 -5.25 -2.74 -17.21
CA GLY A 85 -6.56 -3.18 -16.71
C GLY A 85 -6.48 -4.27 -15.65
N THR A 86 -5.34 -4.39 -14.96
CA THR A 86 -5.15 -5.39 -13.91
C THR A 86 -6.07 -5.08 -12.74
N ILE A 87 -6.79 -6.09 -12.25
CA ILE A 87 -7.58 -6.05 -11.03
C ILE A 87 -7.13 -7.24 -10.17
N LEU A 88 -6.67 -6.95 -8.96
CA LEU A 88 -6.36 -7.92 -7.92
C LEU A 88 -7.49 -7.92 -6.89
N HIS A 89 -7.83 -9.10 -6.37
CA HIS A 89 -8.82 -9.27 -5.30
C HIS A 89 -8.20 -10.13 -4.18
N SER A 90 -8.33 -9.65 -2.95
CA SER A 90 -8.04 -10.40 -1.73
C SER A 90 -9.38 -10.80 -1.10
N LYS A 91 -9.54 -12.08 -0.75
CA LYS A 91 -10.82 -12.64 -0.27
C LYS A 91 -11.13 -12.40 1.21
N GLY A 92 -10.26 -11.69 1.95
CA GLY A 92 -10.40 -11.59 3.41
C GLY A 92 -10.20 -12.94 4.11
N LYS A 93 -10.28 -12.93 5.44
CA LYS A 93 -10.26 -14.16 6.26
C LYS A 93 -11.66 -14.62 6.60
#